data_AF-A0A821N7C8-F1
#
_entry.id   AF-A0A821N7C8-F1
#
_cell.length_a   1.000
_cell.length_b   1.000
_cell.length_c   1.000
_cell.angle_alpha   90.00
_cell.angle_beta   90.00
_cell.angle_gamma   90.00
#
_symmetry.space_group_name_H-M   'P 1'
#
loop_
_entity.id
_entity.type
_entity.pdbx_description
1 polymer ?
#
loop_
_entity_poly.entity_id
_entity_poly.type
_entity_poly.pdbx_seq_one_letter_code
_entity_poly.pdbx_strand_id
1 'polypeptide(L)'
;MESNPIIEDNDVFNDDGYIIPSTPFPMEYPNDVAAIESISKCFHRRYDACPVFYMGSFTEACQAAFSPTVIEERRPVLVYVHHDGSMLDNIFCNRIFCSTTIIEYLLENYIVWPCDVTLEGNRNR
;
A
#
# COMPACT_ATOMS: atom_id res chain seq x y z
N MET A 1 -38.24 -1.47 0.05
CA MET A 1 -36.88 -0.93 0.16
C MET A 1 -36.06 -1.70 -0.85
N GLU A 2 -35.94 -1.18 -2.07
CA GLU A 2 -35.06 -1.76 -3.07
C GLU A 2 -33.62 -1.51 -2.61
N SER A 3 -32.89 -2.60 -2.39
CA SER A 3 -31.44 -2.56 -2.17
C SER A 3 -30.79 -2.04 -3.44
N ASN A 4 -30.14 -0.88 -3.37
CA ASN A 4 -29.27 -0.44 -4.45
C ASN A 4 -28.20 -1.52 -4.68
N PRO A 5 -27.97 -1.95 -5.93
CA PRO A 5 -26.90 -2.89 -6.22
C PRO A 5 -25.58 -2.23 -5.81
N ILE A 6 -24.82 -2.93 -4.98
CA ILE A 6 -23.42 -2.57 -4.74
C ILE A 6 -22.73 -2.83 -6.06
N ILE A 7 -22.36 -1.76 -6.78
CA ILE A 7 -21.47 -1.87 -7.94
C ILE A 7 -20.14 -2.36 -7.36
N GLU A 8 -19.72 -3.58 -7.69
CA GLU A 8 -18.39 -4.03 -7.32
C GLU A 8 -17.37 -3.17 -8.07
N ASP A 9 -16.32 -2.71 -7.38
CA ASP A 9 -15.28 -1.80 -7.93
C ASP A 9 -14.68 -2.25 -9.27
N ASN A 10 -14.80 -3.55 -9.57
CA ASN A 10 -14.31 -4.17 -10.80
C ASN A 10 -15.19 -3.86 -12.03
N ASP A 11 -16.48 -3.55 -11.87
CA ASP A 11 -17.41 -3.41 -13.00
C ASP A 11 -17.22 -2.11 -13.80
N VAL A 12 -16.60 -1.09 -13.20
CA VAL A 12 -16.44 0.25 -13.81
C VAL A 12 -15.22 0.34 -14.74
N PHE A 13 -14.23 -0.54 -14.58
CA PHE A 13 -12.94 -0.44 -15.28
C PHE A 13 -12.61 -1.65 -16.18
N ASN A 14 -13.58 -2.55 -16.38
CA ASN A 14 -13.45 -3.79 -17.16
C ASN A 14 -13.05 -3.61 -18.66
N ASP A 15 -12.91 -2.38 -19.17
CA ASP A 15 -12.64 -2.12 -20.60
C ASP A 15 -11.15 -2.24 -20.99
N ASP A 16 -10.22 -2.21 -20.01
CA ASP A 16 -8.78 -2.01 -20.31
C ASP A 16 -7.93 -3.30 -20.33
N GLY A 17 -8.52 -4.49 -20.19
CA GLY A 17 -7.77 -5.76 -20.32
C GLY A 17 -6.64 -5.98 -19.31
N TYR A 18 -6.70 -5.33 -18.14
CA TYR A 18 -5.69 -5.48 -17.09
C TYR A 18 -5.69 -6.91 -16.52
N ILE A 19 -4.67 -7.68 -16.86
CA ILE A 19 -4.41 -8.98 -16.22
C ILE A 19 -3.86 -8.71 -14.83
N ILE A 20 -4.63 -9.05 -13.79
CA ILE A 20 -4.16 -9.04 -12.40
C ILE A 20 -3.07 -10.12 -12.29
N PRO A 21 -1.77 -9.77 -12.08
CA PRO A 21 -0.73 -10.78 -12.00
C PRO A 21 -0.95 -11.59 -10.74
N SER A 22 -1.08 -12.91 -10.84
CA SER A 22 -1.37 -13.80 -9.71
C SER A 22 -0.07 -14.29 -9.07
N THR A 23 0.68 -13.41 -8.41
CA THR A 23 1.69 -13.85 -7.44
C THR A 23 1.05 -13.83 -6.05
N PRO A 24 0.75 -14.99 -5.46
CA PRO A 24 0.06 -15.03 -4.18
C PRO A 24 0.94 -14.40 -3.09
N PHE A 25 0.41 -13.40 -2.40
CA PHE A 25 0.99 -12.91 -1.15
C PHE A 25 1.00 -14.05 -0.11
N PRO A 26 2.09 -14.22 0.67
CA PRO A 26 2.13 -15.14 1.79
C PRO A 26 0.96 -14.96 2.78
N MET A 27 0.44 -16.07 3.28
CA MET A 27 -0.71 -16.09 4.21
C MET A 27 -0.40 -15.52 5.58
N GLU A 28 0.85 -15.67 6.04
CA GLU A 28 1.31 -15.10 7.30
C GLU A 28 2.77 -14.67 7.17
N TYR A 29 3.10 -13.55 7.81
CA TYR A 29 4.46 -13.06 7.93
C TYR A 29 4.95 -13.19 9.37
N PRO A 30 6.21 -13.57 9.61
CA PRO A 30 6.71 -13.74 10.98
C PRO A 30 6.72 -12.45 11.80
N ASN A 31 6.78 -11.28 11.14
CA ASN A 31 6.72 -9.96 11.76
C ASN A 31 6.35 -8.90 10.70
N ASP A 32 6.16 -7.65 11.12
CA ASP A 32 5.81 -6.53 10.23
C ASP A 32 6.90 -6.24 9.20
N VAL A 33 8.18 -6.33 9.59
CA VAL A 33 9.31 -6.10 8.68
C VAL A 33 9.28 -7.09 7.50
N ALA A 34 9.03 -8.37 7.77
CA ALA A 34 8.92 -9.40 6.74
C ALA A 34 7.71 -9.17 5.83
N ALA A 35 6.59 -8.67 6.37
CA ALA A 35 5.42 -8.28 5.59
C ALA A 35 5.74 -7.12 4.65
N ILE A 36 6.40 -6.08 5.18
CA ILE A 36 6.78 -4.87 4.44
C ILE A 36 7.82 -5.19 3.36
N GLU A 37 8.79 -6.07 3.65
CA GLU A 37 9.73 -6.57 2.64
C GLU A 37 9.03 -7.29 1.49
N SER A 38 8.02 -8.10 1.81
CA SER A 38 7.27 -8.87 0.82
C SER A 38 6.47 -7.96 -0.10
N ILE A 39 5.69 -7.01 0.44
CA ILE A 39 4.96 -6.03 -0.36
C ILE A 39 5.92 -5.17 -1.19
N SER A 40 7.05 -4.73 -0.61
CA SER A 40 8.09 -4.01 -1.37
C SER A 40 8.60 -4.83 -2.55
N LYS A 41 8.91 -6.11 -2.36
CA LYS A 41 9.36 -7.02 -3.43
C LYS A 41 8.28 -7.21 -4.50
N CYS A 42 7.02 -7.33 -4.11
CA CYS A 42 5.89 -7.42 -5.06
C CYS A 42 5.73 -6.15 -5.88
N PHE A 43 5.86 -4.97 -5.26
CA PHE A 43 5.82 -3.69 -5.96
C PHE A 43 6.94 -3.57 -7.00
N HIS A 44 8.19 -3.86 -6.62
CA HIS A 44 9.33 -3.81 -7.54
C HIS A 44 9.24 -4.81 -8.70
N ARG A 45 8.45 -5.88 -8.57
CA ARG A 45 8.19 -6.82 -9.67
C ARG A 45 7.10 -6.35 -10.63
N ARG A 46 6.16 -5.54 -10.15
CA ARG A 46 4.96 -5.13 -10.90
C ARG A 46 5.05 -3.71 -11.48
N TYR A 47 5.83 -2.85 -10.85
CA TYR A 47 5.93 -1.44 -11.20
C TYR A 47 7.40 -1.05 -11.36
N ASP A 48 7.66 -0.14 -12.31
CA ASP A 48 9.02 0.32 -12.61
C ASP A 48 9.63 1.19 -11.49
N ALA A 49 8.77 1.79 -10.65
CA ALA A 49 9.17 2.57 -9.49
C ALA A 49 8.31 2.18 -8.28
N CYS A 50 8.85 2.36 -7.08
CA CYS A 50 8.18 1.97 -5.83
C CYS A 50 8.36 3.08 -4.80
N PRO A 51 7.28 3.45 -4.07
CA PRO A 51 7.41 4.28 -2.87
C PRO A 51 8.36 3.65 -1.85
N VAL A 52 9.07 4.50 -1.12
CA VAL A 52 9.92 4.06 -0.02
C VAL A 52 9.07 3.79 1.20
N PHE A 53 8.90 2.51 1.55
CA PHE A 53 8.14 2.09 2.72
C PHE A 53 8.99 2.15 3.99
N TYR A 54 8.36 2.54 5.09
CA TYR A 54 8.96 2.51 6.42
C TYR A 54 9.16 1.06 6.87
N MET A 55 10.40 0.67 7.16
CA MET A 55 10.75 -0.70 7.56
C MET A 55 10.64 -0.85 9.08
N GLY A 56 9.45 -1.18 9.56
CA GLY A 56 9.18 -1.40 10.98
C GLY A 56 7.69 -1.57 11.26
N SER A 57 7.36 -1.81 12.52
CA SER A 57 5.96 -1.88 12.96
C SER A 57 5.25 -0.53 12.82
N PHE A 58 3.91 -0.56 12.77
CA PHE A 58 3.12 0.66 12.74
C PHE A 58 3.37 1.57 13.96
N THR A 59 3.59 0.97 15.13
CA THR A 59 3.93 1.69 16.36
C THR A 59 5.25 2.44 16.21
N GLU A 60 6.28 1.80 15.64
CA GLU A 60 7.57 2.44 15.36
C GLU A 60 7.44 3.56 14.32
N ALA A 61 6.60 3.38 13.29
CA ALA A 61 6.31 4.44 12.32
C ALA A 61 5.67 5.67 12.99
N CYS A 62 4.73 5.46 13.91
CA CYS A 62 4.14 6.54 14.70
C CYS A 62 5.16 7.24 15.60
N GLN A 63 6.06 6.48 16.24
CA GLN A 63 7.15 7.08 17.01
C GLN A 63 8.06 7.93 16.12
N ALA A 64 8.47 7.41 14.96
CA ALA A 64 9.28 8.16 14.01
C ALA A 64 8.59 9.45 13.51
N ALA A 65 7.25 9.45 13.40
CA ALA A 65 6.47 10.62 13.00
C ALA A 65 6.40 11.71 14.09
N PHE A 66 6.20 11.31 15.35
CA PHE A 66 5.82 12.23 16.43
C PHE A 66 6.91 12.48 17.48
N SER A 67 7.92 11.63 17.57
CA SER A 67 9.04 11.76 18.53
C SER A 67 10.11 12.80 18.18
N PRO A 68 10.28 13.30 16.93
CA PRO A 68 11.24 14.37 16.67
C PRO A 68 10.96 15.63 17.50
N THR A 69 12.03 16.18 18.08
CA THR A 69 11.98 17.42 18.89
C THR A 69 11.95 18.66 18.00
N VAL A 70 12.60 18.60 16.84
CA VAL A 70 12.53 19.61 15.77
C VAL A 70 11.21 19.45 15.04
N ILE A 71 10.42 20.53 14.95
CA ILE A 71 9.05 20.47 14.41
C ILE A 71 9.07 20.16 12.91
N GLU A 72 10.07 20.69 12.21
CA GLU A 72 10.28 20.53 10.76
C GLU A 72 10.63 19.08 10.37
N GLU A 73 11.11 18.27 11.32
CA GLU A 73 11.41 16.85 11.10
C GLU A 73 10.17 15.96 11.26
N ARG A 74 9.07 16.48 11.81
CA ARG A 74 7.84 15.73 12.01
C ARG A 74 7.13 15.56 10.70
N ARG A 75 6.88 14.30 10.34
CA ARG A 75 6.18 13.92 9.11
C ARG A 75 4.98 13.05 9.47
N PRO A 76 3.76 13.34 8.99
CA PRO A 76 2.62 12.47 9.21
C PRO A 76 2.85 11.05 8.64
N VAL A 77 2.21 10.07 9.27
CA VAL A 77 2.20 8.69 8.75
C VAL A 77 1.11 8.58 7.68
N LEU A 78 1.49 8.12 6.48
CA LEU A 78 0.55 7.71 5.44
C LEU A 78 0.42 6.18 5.49
N VAL A 79 -0.74 5.68 5.86
CA VAL A 79 -1.04 4.24 5.81
C VAL A 79 -1.56 3.89 4.43
N TYR A 80 -0.82 3.08 3.68
CA TYR A 80 -1.24 2.58 2.39
C TYR A 80 -1.81 1.17 2.52
N VAL A 81 -3.13 1.03 2.36
CA VAL A 81 -3.83 -0.25 2.44
C VAL A 81 -3.89 -0.86 1.05
N HIS A 82 -3.34 -2.06 0.89
CA HIS A 82 -3.23 -2.75 -0.38
C HIS A 82 -4.05 -4.05 -0.38
N HIS A 83 -4.82 -4.25 -1.44
CA HIS A 83 -5.52 -5.49 -1.72
C HIS A 83 -5.18 -5.96 -3.14
N ASP A 84 -4.39 -7.02 -3.29
CA ASP A 84 -3.87 -7.48 -4.60
C ASP A 84 -4.99 -7.84 -5.58
N GLY A 85 -6.13 -8.34 -5.07
CA GLY A 85 -7.32 -8.63 -5.87
C GLY A 85 -8.15 -7.40 -6.29
N SER A 86 -7.79 -6.20 -5.83
CA SER A 86 -8.47 -4.95 -6.22
C SER A 86 -7.88 -4.46 -7.53
N MET A 87 -8.69 -4.41 -8.58
CA MET A 87 -8.28 -3.84 -9.86
C MET A 87 -7.91 -2.35 -9.71
N LEU A 88 -8.67 -1.62 -8.89
CA LEU A 88 -8.44 -0.21 -8.61
C LEU A 88 -7.10 0.04 -7.92
N ASP A 89 -6.71 -0.81 -6.97
CA ASP A 89 -5.42 -0.68 -6.29
C ASP A 89 -4.27 -0.83 -7.29
N ASN A 90 -4.39 -1.77 -8.23
CA ASN A 90 -3.38 -1.98 -9.26
C ASN A 90 -3.29 -0.78 -10.24
N ILE A 91 -4.43 -0.24 -10.65
CA ILE A 91 -4.48 0.98 -11.50
C ILE A 91 -3.92 2.19 -10.74
N PHE A 92 -4.30 2.36 -9.48
CA PHE A 92 -3.82 3.43 -8.61
C PHE A 92 -2.31 3.36 -8.41
N CYS A 93 -1.78 2.17 -8.13
CA CYS A 93 -0.34 1.93 -8.03
C CYS A 93 0.38 2.35 -9.31
N ASN A 94 -0.10 1.87 -10.46
CA ASN A 94 0.54 2.12 -11.75
C ASN A 94 0.49 3.60 -12.16
N ARG A 95 -0.70 4.24 -12.03
CA ARG A 95 -0.93 5.59 -12.56
C ARG A 95 -0.55 6.71 -11.60
N ILE A 96 -0.63 6.48 -10.29
CA ILE A 96 -0.52 7.54 -9.28
C ILE A 96 0.59 7.22 -8.28
N PHE A 97 0.44 6.16 -7.49
CA PHE A 97 1.29 5.90 -6.33
C PHE A 97 2.75 5.67 -6.70
N CYS A 98 3.01 5.01 -7.83
CA CYS A 98 4.36 4.73 -8.32
C CYS A 98 4.89 5.78 -9.30
N SER A 99 4.19 6.90 -9.50
CA SER A 99 4.73 7.99 -10.32
C SER A 99 5.89 8.68 -9.57
N THR A 100 6.95 9.06 -10.30
CA THR A 100 8.15 9.67 -9.70
C THR A 100 7.83 10.89 -8.85
N THR A 101 6.97 11.78 -9.33
CA THR A 101 6.55 12.99 -8.61
C THR A 101 5.87 12.67 -7.28
N ILE A 102 4.99 11.65 -7.25
CA ILE A 102 4.33 11.24 -6.00
C ILE A 102 5.32 10.56 -5.07
N ILE A 103 6.22 9.71 -5.58
CA ILE A 103 7.26 9.05 -4.76
C ILE A 103 8.14 10.09 -4.07
N GLU A 104 8.65 11.08 -4.80
CA GLU A 104 9.49 12.15 -4.25
C GLU A 104 8.73 12.96 -3.19
N TYR A 105 7.49 13.36 -3.49
CA TYR A 105 6.66 14.10 -2.54
C TYR A 105 6.38 13.29 -1.26
N LEU A 106 6.07 12.00 -1.38
CA LEU A 106 5.84 11.13 -0.23
C LEU A 106 7.10 10.93 0.60
N LEU A 107 8.25 10.75 -0.04
CA LEU A 107 9.53 10.57 0.64
C LEU A 107 9.90 11.79 1.50
N GLU A 108 9.64 12.99 1.00
CA GLU A 108 9.94 14.23 1.71
C GLU A 108 8.95 14.53 2.83
N ASN A 109 7.67 14.26 2.63
CA ASN A 109 6.60 14.79 3.50
C ASN A 109 5.96 13.75 4.41
N TYR A 110 6.11 12.45 4.14
CA TYR A 110 5.39 11.39 4.84
C TYR A 110 6.30 10.26 5.31
N ILE A 111 5.85 9.56 6.35
CA ILE A 111 6.30 8.20 6.67
C ILE A 111 5.28 7.25 6.07
N VAL A 112 5.61 6.58 4.97
CA VAL A 112 4.68 5.68 4.28
C VAL A 112 4.76 4.29 4.91
N TRP A 113 3.66 3.81 5.48
CA TRP A 113 3.57 2.47 6.08
C TRP A 113 2.58 1.61 5.29
N PRO A 114 3.02 0.52 4.64
CA PRO A 114 2.14 -0.33 3.84
C PRO A 114 1.45 -1.39 4.71
N CYS A 115 0.19 -1.66 4.40
CA CYS A 115 -0.63 -2.68 5.03
C CYS A 115 -1.27 -3.56 3.94
N ASP A 116 -0.84 -4.80 3.81
CA ASP A 116 -1.46 -5.77 2.90
C ASP A 116 -2.67 -6.42 3.57
N VAL A 117 -3.86 -6.21 3.03
CA VAL A 117 -5.14 -6.77 3.52
C VAL A 117 -5.74 -7.79 2.55
N THR A 118 -4.95 -8.28 1.59
CA THR A 118 -5.40 -9.22 0.56
C THR A 118 -6.00 -10.47 1.17
N LEU A 119 -5.32 -11.06 2.16
CA LEU A 119 -5.75 -12.28 2.84
C LEU A 119 -6.46 -11.94 4.16
N GLU A 120 -7.50 -12.71 4.50
CA GLU A 120 -8.29 -12.48 5.72
C GLU A 120 -7.44 -12.46 7.00
N GLY A 121 -6.42 -13.32 7.08
CA GLY A 121 -5.48 -13.36 8.21
C GLY A 121 -4.73 -12.04 8.43
N ASN A 122 -4.55 -11.23 7.38
CA ASN A 122 -3.87 -9.95 7.47
C ASN A 122 -4.79 -8.79 7.84
N ARG A 123 -6.12 -8.94 7.73
CA ARG A 123 -7.10 -7.87 8.03
C ARG A 123 -7.24 -7.57 9.52
N ASN A 124 -6.87 -8.53 10.36
CA ASN A 124 -7.02 -8.46 11.82
C ASN A 124 -5.71 -8.14 12.55
N ARG A 125 -4.70 -7.63 11.83
CA ARG A 125 -3.40 -7.23 12.41
C ARG A 125 -3.43 -5.80 12.95
#